data_AF-A0AAP9RFL9-F1
#
_entry.id   AF-A0AAP9RFL9-F1
#
_cell.length_a   1.000
_cell.length_b   1.000
_cell.length_c   1.000
_cell.angle_alpha   90.00
_cell.angle_beta   90.00
_cell.angle_gamma   90.00
#
_symmetry.space_group_name_H-M   'P 1'
#
loop_
_entity.id
_entity.type
_entity.pdbx_description
1 polymer ?
#
loop_
_entity_poly.entity_id
_entity_poly.type
_entity_poly.pdbx_seq_one_letter_code
_entity_poly.pdbx_strand_id
1 'polypeptide(L)' 'MFRKGYISELKESSARVTFPDLNNTVSGWLAISEFKVKCTESCNNTNCTATLDLKIGSSVIVCLYDGINSGIIIAKGSEI' A
#
# COMPACT_ATOMS: atom_id res chain seq x y z
N MET A 1 -9.66 -9.65 4.22
CA MET A 1 -10.70 -9.08 3.34
C MET A 1 -10.09 -8.01 2.45
N PHE A 2 -10.40 -7.98 1.15
CA PHE A 2 -9.90 -6.94 0.24
C PHE A 2 -10.82 -5.71 0.23
N ARG A 3 -10.24 -4.52 0.31
CA ARG A 3 -10.97 -3.25 0.20
C ARG A 3 -10.22 -2.27 -0.67
N LYS A 4 -10.97 -1.30 -1.23
CA LYS A 4 -10.41 -0.19 -2.00
C LYS A 4 -10.50 1.08 -1.15
N GLY A 5 -9.50 1.93 -1.24
CA GLY A 5 -9.49 3.21 -0.57
C GLY A 5 -8.50 4.17 -1.22
N TYR A 6 -8.26 5.29 -0.55
CA TYR A 6 -7.32 6.30 -0.99
C TYR A 6 -6.33 6.63 0.11
N ILE A 7 -5.07 6.85 -0.26
CA ILE A 7 -4.02 7.23 0.70
C ILE A 7 -4.35 8.61 1.29
N SER A 8 -4.56 8.68 2.61
CA SER A 8 -4.81 9.95 3.31
C SER A 8 -3.54 10.52 3.94
N GLU A 9 -2.64 9.66 4.40
CA GLU A 9 -1.35 10.01 4.98
C GLU A 9 -0.29 8.99 4.55
N LEU A 10 0.96 9.42 4.38
CA LEU A 10 2.05 8.59 3.86
C LEU A 10 3.34 8.75 4.70
N LYS A 11 3.98 7.63 5.00
CA LYS A 11 5.35 7.51 5.53
C LYS A 11 6.14 6.57 4.60
N GLU A 12 7.44 6.44 4.81
CA GLU A 12 8.34 5.63 3.96
C GLU A 12 7.78 4.23 3.62
N SER A 13 7.41 3.44 4.63
CA SER A 13 6.98 2.04 4.44
C SER A 13 5.54 1.76 4.90
N SER A 14 4.78 2.82 5.22
CA SER A 14 3.40 2.68 5.69
C SER A 14 2.54 3.88 5.31
N ALA A 15 1.23 3.66 5.23
CA ALA A 15 0.28 4.71 4.93
C ALA A 15 -1.04 4.51 5.69
N ARG A 16 -1.80 5.59 5.82
CA ARG A 16 -3.20 5.53 6.25
C ARG A 16 -4.10 5.63 5.03
N VAL A 17 -5.19 4.88 5.05
CA VAL A 17 -6.13 4.75 3.95
C VAL A 17 -7.50 5.15 4.43
N THR A 18 -8.14 6.05 3.69
CA THR A 18 -9.57 6.34 3.83
C THR A 18 -10.36 5.31 3.04
N PHE A 19 -11.32 4.65 3.68
CA PHE A 19 -12.21 3.65 3.09
C PHE A 19 -13.61 4.25 2.84
N PRO A 20 -13.95 4.61 1.58
CA PRO A 20 -15.25 5.22 1.27
C PRO A 20 -16.44 4.33 1.56
N ASP A 21 -16.27 3.03 1.37
CA ASP A 21 -17.27 1.98 1.64
C ASP A 21 -17.51 1.75 3.15
N LEU A 22 -16.73 2.41 4.01
CA LEU A 22 -16.84 2.40 5.47
C LEU A 22 -17.06 3.82 6.01
N ASN A 23 -17.96 4.60 5.39
CA ASN A 23 -18.27 5.98 5.80
C ASN A 23 -17.01 6.88 5.88
N ASN A 24 -16.07 6.71 4.95
CA ASN A 24 -14.77 7.40 4.94
C ASN A 24 -13.94 7.20 6.22
N THR A 25 -14.07 6.04 6.88
CA THR A 25 -13.24 5.73 8.04
C THR A 25 -11.77 5.62 7.63
N VAL A 26 -10.88 6.19 8.44
CA VAL A 26 -9.43 6.17 8.23
C VAL A 26 -8.79 5.03 9.01
N SER A 27 -7.96 4.24 8.33
CA SER A 27 -7.21 3.13 8.92
C SER A 27 -6.19 3.56 9.98
N GLY A 28 -5.63 2.58 10.68
CA GLY A 28 -4.31 2.69 11.30
C GLY A 28 -3.19 2.80 10.25
N TRP A 29 -1.93 2.76 10.69
CA TRP A 29 -0.78 2.71 9.77
C TRP A 29 -0.67 1.30 9.18
N LEU A 30 -0.92 1.19 7.88
CA LEU A 30 -0.85 -0.07 7.14
C LEU A 30 0.49 -0.14 6.40
N ALA A 31 1.14 -1.30 6.43
CA ALA A 31 2.38 -1.52 5.69
C ALA A 31 2.14 -1.43 4.17
N ILE A 32 3.12 -0.92 3.43
CA ILE A 32 3.12 -0.93 1.97
C ILE A 32 3.89 -2.19 1.53
N SER A 33 3.31 -2.96 0.60
CA SER A 33 3.94 -4.19 0.11
C SER A 33 5.28 -3.91 -0.55
N GLU A 34 6.32 -4.56 -0.05
CA GLU A 34 7.66 -4.62 -0.65
C GLU A 34 7.85 -5.94 -1.40
N PHE A 35 8.34 -5.84 -2.63
CA PHE A 35 8.58 -6.98 -3.51
C PHE A 35 10.06 -7.19 -3.67
N LYS A 36 10.55 -8.41 -3.39
CA LYS A 36 11.92 -8.79 -3.72
C LYS A 36 12.04 -8.92 -5.23
N VAL A 37 12.87 -8.10 -5.84
CA VAL A 37 13.07 -8.09 -7.30
C VAL A 37 14.44 -8.63 -7.66
N LYS A 38 14.52 -9.36 -8.77
CA LYS A 38 15.78 -9.72 -9.40
C LYS A 38 16.12 -8.61 -10.40
N CYS A 39 17.15 -7.82 -10.12
CA CYS A 39 17.68 -6.88 -11.09
C CYS A 39 18.51 -7.63 -12.13
N THR A 40 18.20 -7.47 -13.41
CA THR A 40 19.04 -7.99 -14.51
C THR A 40 20.04 -6.92 -14.93
N GLU A 41 21.29 -7.34 -15.06
CA GLU A 41 22.45 -6.59 -15.54
C GLU A 41 23.02 -5.54 -14.57
N SER A 42 24.20 -5.87 -14.02
CA SER A 42 25.17 -4.99 -13.34
C SER A 42 24.85 -4.43 -11.94
N CYS A 43 23.73 -4.77 -11.31
CA CYS A 43 23.55 -4.47 -9.88
C CYS A 43 24.13 -5.61 -9.02
N ASN A 44 25.22 -5.31 -8.31
CA ASN A 44 25.85 -6.20 -7.34
C ASN A 44 25.03 -6.29 -6.03
N ASN A 45 23.71 -6.48 -6.14
CA ASN A 45 22.76 -6.21 -5.06
C ASN A 45 21.90 -7.43 -4.78
N THR A 46 22.29 -8.21 -3.78
CA THR A 46 21.55 -9.36 -3.25
C THR A 46 20.21 -9.00 -2.58
N ASN A 47 19.94 -7.71 -2.37
CA ASN A 47 18.79 -7.17 -1.63
C ASN A 47 18.06 -6.02 -2.36
N CYS A 48 17.76 -6.18 -3.64
CA CYS A 48 16.87 -5.22 -4.32
C CYS A 48 15.41 -5.47 -3.92
N THR A 49 14.77 -4.44 -3.38
CA THR A 49 13.32 -4.40 -3.16
C THR A 49 12.71 -3.31 -4.04
N ALA A 50 11.50 -3.58 -4.53
CA ALA A 50 10.64 -2.59 -5.16
C ALA A 50 9.41 -2.39 -4.26
N THR A 51 8.93 -1.16 -4.19
CA THR A 51 7.68 -0.84 -3.49
C THR A 51 6.72 -0.12 -4.44
N LEU A 52 5.50 0.10 -3.99
CA LEU A 52 4.49 0.83 -4.75
C LEU A 52 4.81 2.34 -4.74
N ASP A 53 4.84 2.96 -5.92
CA ASP A 53 4.92 4.43 -6.04
C ASP A 53 3.56 5.05 -5.67
N LEU A 54 3.44 5.48 -4.42
CA LEU A 54 2.23 6.03 -3.82
C LEU A 54 2.42 7.49 -3.44
N LYS A 55 1.35 8.27 -3.58
CA LYS A 55 1.20 9.63 -3.07
C LYS A 55 -0.14 9.78 -2.35
N ILE A 56 -0.28 10.80 -1.51
CA ILE A 56 -1.58 11.17 -0.94
C ILE A 56 -2.61 11.34 -2.07
N GLY A 57 -3.80 10.78 -1.89
CA GLY A 57 -4.86 10.70 -2.89
C GLY A 57 -4.81 9.49 -3.82
N SER A 58 -3.71 8.72 -3.85
CA SER A 58 -3.62 7.51 -4.69
C SER A 58 -4.69 6.50 -4.31
N SER A 59 -5.41 5.97 -5.30
CA SER A 59 -6.29 4.82 -5.08
C SER A 59 -5.44 3.58 -4.82
N VAL A 60 -5.84 2.76 -3.85
CA VAL A 60 -5.12 1.55 -3.45
C VAL A 60 -6.07 0.40 -3.13
N ILE A 61 -5.54 -0.81 -3.25
CA ILE A 61 -6.17 -2.04 -2.78
C ILE A 61 -5.46 -2.48 -1.50
N VAL A 62 -6.25 -2.74 -0.47
CA VAL A 62 -5.78 -3.14 0.87
C VAL A 62 -6.30 -4.54 1.19
N CYS A 63 -5.44 -5.40 1.71
CA CYS A 63 -5.85 -6.64 2.37
C CYS A 63 -5.87 -6.41 3.88
N LEU A 64 -7.07 -6.41 4.48
CA LEU A 64 -7.26 -6.30 5.93
C LEU A 64 -7.26 -7.69 6.58
N TYR A 65 -6.53 -7.83 7.68
CA TYR A 65 -6.44 -9.06 8.47
C TYR A 65 -7.48 -9.09 9.59
N ASP A 66 -7.46 -8.06 10.45
CA ASP A 66 -8.34 -7.94 11.61
C ASP A 66 -8.76 -6.47 11.81
N GLY A 67 -9.89 -6.11 11.20
CA GLY A 67 -10.39 -4.74 11.18
C GLY A 67 -9.54 -3.76 10.34
N ILE A 68 -9.88 -2.48 10.44
CA ILE A 68 -9.28 -1.41 9.61
C ILE A 68 -7.86 -1.02 10.04
N ASN A 69 -7.41 -1.46 11.21
CA ASN A 69 -6.11 -1.08 11.78
C ASN A 69 -5.03 -2.13 11.50
N SER A 70 -5.38 -3.27 10.93
CA SER A 70 -4.48 -4.39 10.68
C SER A 70 -4.62 -4.86 9.22
N GLY A 71 -3.59 -4.64 8.42
CA GLY A 71 -3.60 -4.96 7.00
C GLY A 71 -2.36 -4.49 6.25
N ILE A 72 -2.37 -4.70 4.94
CA ILE A 72 -1.29 -4.35 4.02
C ILE A 72 -1.85 -3.76 2.72
N ILE A 73 -1.17 -2.75 2.18
CA ILE A 73 -1.45 -2.16 0.88
C ILE A 73 -0.73 -2.99 -0.18
N ILE A 74 -1.47 -3.64 -1.07
CA ILE A 74 -0.93 -4.65 -1.99
C ILE A 74 -0.82 -4.16 -3.43
N ALA A 75 -1.58 -3.13 -3.80
CA ALA A 75 -1.55 -2.57 -5.15
C ALA A 75 -2.02 -1.11 -5.17
N LYS A 76 -1.50 -0.36 -6.13
CA LYS A 76 -2.07 0.91 -6.57
C LYS A 76 -3.25 0.59 -7.49
N GLY A 77 -4.42 1.15 -7.19
CA GLY A 77 -5.58 1.05 -8.06
C GLY A 77 -5.36 1.87 -9.33
N SER A 78 -5.88 1.39 -10.46
CA SER A 78 -5.97 2.21 -11.67
C SER A 78 -7.04 3.29 -11.47
N GLU A 79 -6.72 4.53 -11.84
CA GLU A 79 -7.74 5.55 -12.08
C GLU A 79 -8.67 5.02 -13.19
N ILE A 80 -9.99 5.07 -12.96
CA ILE A 80 -11.00 4.78 -14.00
C ILE A 80 -11.18 6.04 -14.82
#